data_AF-A0A386UDF3-F1
#
_entry.id   AF-A0A386UDF3-F1
#
_cell.length_a   1.000
_cell.length_b   1.000
_cell.length_c   1.000
_cell.angle_alpha   90.00
_cell.angle_beta   90.00
_cell.angle_gamma   90.00
#
_symmetry.space_group_name_H-M   'P 1'
#
loop_
_entity.id
_entity.type
_entity.pdbx_description
1 polymer ?
#
loop_
_entity_poly.entity_id
_entity_poly.type
_entity_poly.pdbx_seq_one_letter_code
_entity_poly.pdbx_strand_id
1 'polypeptide(L)' 'MSTFKRYLVIQAMVFVCGIVGPIFLIIFFSAPTDPQMKWAYWWGLVITYIDIMIAIGITASTEENTRAQVPQKVR' A
#
# COMPACT_ATOMS: atom_id res chain seq x y z
N MET A 1 23.80 -5.37 8.70
CA MET A 1 22.65 -5.07 9.60
C MET A 1 21.84 -3.82 9.20
N SER A 2 22.22 -3.02 8.19
CA SER A 2 21.46 -1.83 7.77
C SER A 2 20.29 -2.14 6.83
N THR A 3 20.46 -3.07 5.88
CA THR A 3 19.44 -3.42 4.88
C THR A 3 18.17 -4.00 5.50
N PHE A 4 18.32 -4.91 6.47
CA PHE A 4 17.18 -5.47 7.22
C PHE A 4 16.41 -4.39 7.97
N LYS A 5 17.12 -3.46 8.62
CA LYS A 5 16.51 -2.33 9.34
C LYS A 5 15.77 -1.38 8.39
N ARG A 6 16.32 -1.11 7.20
CA ARG A 6 15.65 -0.33 6.14
C ARG A 6 14.39 -1.01 5.64
N TYR A 7 14.45 -2.32 5.39
CA TYR A 7 13.31 -3.08 4.91
C TYR A 7 12.16 -3.06 5.93
N LEU A 8 12.48 -3.27 7.21
CA LEU A 8 11.50 -3.23 8.31
C LEU A 8 10.83 -1.86 8.41
N VAL A 9 11.58 -0.77 8.30
CA VAL A 9 11.02 0.60 8.34
C VAL A 9 10.10 0.88 7.15
N ILE A 10 10.50 0.50 5.94
CA ILE A 10 9.69 0.67 4.73
C ILE A 10 8.41 -0.18 4.83
N GLN A 11 8.54 -1.43 5.26
CA GLN A 11 7.41 -2.33 5.43
C GLN A 11 6.44 -1.84 6.51
N ALA A 12 6.94 -1.31 7.62
CA ALA A 12 6.10 -0.71 8.65
C ALA A 12 5.37 0.54 8.12
N MET A 13 6.03 1.38 7.32
CA MET A 13 5.39 2.53 6.68
C MET A 13 4.29 2.11 5.70
N VAL A 14 4.54 1.09 4.88
CA VAL A 14 3.52 0.53 3.98
C VAL A 14 2.35 -0.05 4.77
N PHE A 15 2.59 -0.71 5.90
CA PHE A 15 1.52 -1.25 6.75
C PHE A 15 0.69 -0.14 7.39
N VAL A 16 1.33 0.94 7.85
CA VAL A 16 0.64 2.11 8.41
C VAL A 16 -0.18 2.84 7.34
N CYS A 17 0.36 3.05 6.13
CA CYS A 17 -0.38 3.67 5.04
C CYS A 17 -1.52 2.77 4.50
N GLY A 18 -1.26 1.48 4.33
CA GLY A 18 -2.24 0.54 3.78
C GLY A 18 -3.42 0.25 4.71
N ILE A 19 -3.24 0.38 6.03
CA ILE A 19 -4.32 0.17 7.00
C ILE A 19 -5.20 1.42 7.19
N VAL A 20 -4.77 2.61 6.73
CA VAL A 20 -5.57 3.85 6.78
C VAL A 20 -6.91 3.67 6.08
N GLY A 21 -6.91 2.98 4.94
CA GLY A 21 -8.10 2.66 4.16
C GLY A 21 -9.16 1.87 4.93
N PRO A 22 -8.84 0.66 5.42
CA PRO A 22 -9.70 -0.13 6.29
C PRO A 22 -10.18 0.61 7.54
N ILE A 23 -9.31 1.38 8.21
CA ILE A 23 -9.68 2.15 9.41
C ILE A 23 -10.74 3.20 9.09
N PHE A 24 -10.60 3.95 7.99
CA PHE A 24 -11.59 4.93 7.56
C PHE A 24 -12.94 4.29 7.24
N LEU A 25 -12.94 3.13 6.59
CA LEU A 25 -14.16 2.37 6.32
C LEU A 25 -14.82 1.89 7.61
N ILE A 26 -14.05 1.36 8.57
CA ILE A 26 -14.55 0.94 9.88
C ILE A 26 -15.18 2.13 10.63
N ILE A 27 -14.51 3.29 10.64
CA ILE A 27 -15.04 4.51 11.29
C ILE A 27 -16.34 4.95 10.60
N PHE A 28 -16.40 4.92 9.26
CA PHE A 28 -17.62 5.29 8.53
C PHE A 28 -18.81 4.39 8.88
N PHE A 29 -18.60 3.07 8.96
CA PHE A 29 -19.68 2.14 9.32
C PHE A 29 -20.01 2.14 10.83
N SER A 30 -19.05 2.51 11.68
CA SER A 30 -19.25 2.57 13.14
C SER A 30 -19.79 3.92 13.63
N ALA A 31 -19.68 4.98 12.83
CA ALA A 31 -20.25 6.28 13.16
C ALA A 31 -21.78 6.24 13.10
N PRO A 32 -22.49 7.01 13.97
CA PRO A 32 -23.92 7.26 13.79
C PRO A 32 -24.18 7.75 12.37
N THR A 33 -25.36 7.47 11.82
CA THR A 33 -25.78 7.85 10.45
C THR A 33 -25.90 9.37 10.30
N ASP A 34 -24.78 10.07 10.40
CA ASP A 34 -24.65 11.49 10.13
C ASP A 34 -24.37 11.65 8.63
N PRO A 35 -25.25 12.34 7.87
CA PRO A 35 -25.09 12.55 6.44
C PRO A 35 -23.74 13.19 6.05
N GLN A 36 -23.11 13.89 7.00
CA GLN A 36 -21.82 14.56 6.84
C GLN A 36 -20.64 13.58 6.74
N MET A 37 -20.77 12.34 7.22
CA MET A 37 -19.70 11.33 7.19
C MET A 37 -19.53 10.65 5.82
N LYS A 38 -20.45 10.86 4.87
CA LYS A 38 -20.35 10.30 3.50
C LYS A 38 -19.05 10.69 2.79
N TRP A 39 -18.48 11.84 3.11
CA TRP A 39 -17.21 12.29 2.56
C TRP A 39 -16.03 11.38 2.99
N ALA A 40 -16.04 10.93 4.25
CA ALA A 40 -15.02 10.02 4.77
C ALA A 40 -15.07 8.63 4.10
N TYR A 41 -16.25 8.14 3.74
CA TYR A 41 -16.39 6.90 2.98
C TYR A 41 -15.71 6.98 1.62
N TRP A 42 -16.04 8.01 0.84
CA TRP A 42 -15.49 8.17 -0.51
C TRP A 42 -13.98 8.41 -0.49
N TRP A 43 -13.47 9.23 0.43
CA TRP A 43 -12.04 9.42 0.59
C TRP A 43 -11.31 8.18 1.09
N GLY A 44 -11.87 7.46 2.06
CA GLY A 44 -11.32 6.20 2.54
C GLY A 44 -11.18 5.18 1.42
N LEU A 45 -12.20 5.05 0.56
CA LEU A 45 -12.20 4.12 -0.56
C LEU A 45 -11.18 4.51 -1.65
N VAL A 46 -11.09 5.80 -1.99
CA VAL A 46 -10.09 6.33 -2.94
C VAL A 46 -8.66 6.13 -2.44
N ILE A 47 -8.38 6.44 -1.16
CA ILE A 47 -7.04 6.25 -0.57
C ILE A 47 -6.67 4.77 -0.58
N THR A 48 -7.60 3.88 -0.20
CA THR A 48 -7.36 2.42 -0.23
C THR A 48 -7.03 1.94 -1.65
N TYR A 49 -7.80 2.40 -2.63
CA TYR A 49 -7.59 2.02 -4.03
C TYR A 49 -6.21 2.44 -4.55
N ILE A 50 -5.81 3.68 -4.26
CA ILE A 50 -4.48 4.20 -4.64
C ILE A 50 -3.37 3.40 -3.95
N ASP A 51 -3.51 3.09 -2.66
CA ASP A 51 -2.52 2.32 -1.91
C ASP A 51 -2.29 0.93 -2.51
N ILE A 52 -3.37 0.22 -2.85
CA ILE A 52 -3.32 -1.08 -3.54
C ILE A 52 -2.66 -0.94 -4.93
N MET A 53 -3.02 0.09 -5.71
CA MET A 53 -2.41 0.32 -7.02
C MET A 53 -0.90 0.56 -6.92
N ILE A 54 -0.45 1.32 -5.92
CA ILE A 54 0.98 1.55 -5.66
C ILE A 54 1.66 0.24 -5.28
N ALA A 55 1.06 -0.56 -4.40
CA ALA A 55 1.59 -1.86 -4.00
C ALA A 55 1.81 -2.77 -5.22
N ILE A 56 0.80 -2.89 -6.09
CA ILE A 56 0.90 -3.67 -7.33
C ILE A 56 1.99 -3.12 -8.25
N GLY A 57 2.08 -1.80 -8.42
CA GLY A 57 3.12 -1.17 -9.25
C GLY A 57 4.54 -1.43 -8.75
N ILE A 58 4.76 -1.37 -7.44
CA ILE A 58 6.05 -1.68 -6.82
C ILE A 58 6.38 -3.18 -6.97
N THR A 59 5.41 -4.07 -6.77
CA THR A 59 5.61 -5.51 -6.98
C THR A 59 5.98 -5.81 -8.43
N ALA A 60 5.26 -5.25 -9.39
CA ALA A 60 5.51 -5.46 -10.82
C ALA A 60 6.90 -4.93 -11.26
N SER A 61 7.31 -3.76 -10.77
CA SER A 61 8.64 -3.18 -11.06
C SER A 61 9.79 -3.93 -10.37
N THR A 62 9.53 -4.61 -9.26
CA THR A 62 10.52 -5.46 -8.59
C THR A 62 10.84 -6.73 -9.42
N GLU A 63 9.86 -7.30 -10.12
CA GLU A 63 10.06 -8.47 -10.98
C GLU A 63 10.90 -8.17 -12.23
N GLU A 64 10.74 -6.98 -12.82
CA GLU A 64 11.57 -6.49 -13.93
C GLU A 64 13.07 -6.46 -13.57
N ASN A 65 13.39 -5.90 -12.40
CA ASN A 65 14.77 -5.72 -11.97
C ASN A 65 15.49 -7.06 -11.74
N THR A 66 14.76 -8.08 -11.29
CA THR A 66 15.30 -9.43 -11.07
C THR A 66 15.67 -10.13 -12.39
N ARG A 67 14.91 -9.91 -13.47
CA ARG A 67 15.24 -10.47 -14.80
C ARG A 67 16.43 -9.78 -15.46
N ALA A 68 16.63 -8.49 -15.22
CA ALA A 68 17.79 -7.73 -15.70
C ALA A 68 19.12 -8.15 -15.04
N GLN A 69 19.06 -8.83 -13.88
CA GLN A 69 20.24 -9.29 -13.13
C GLN A 69 20.73 -10.70 -13.52
N VAL A 70 20.06 -11.42 -14.43
CA VAL A 70 20.62 -12.68 -14.97
C VAL A 70 21.69 -12.33 -16.00
N PRO A 71 23.00 -12.55 -15.74
CA PRO A 71 24.02 -12.30 -16.74
C PRO A 71 23.80 -13.24 -17.93
N GLN A 72 23.49 -12.66 -19.09
CA GLN A 72 23.40 -13.34 -20.40
C GLN A 72 24.77 -13.86 -20.90
N LYS A 73 25.72 -14.17 -20.00
CA LYS A 73 27.11 -14.52 -20.34
C LYS A 73 27.42 -16.00 -20.13
N VAL A 74 26.41 -16.87 -20.22
CA VAL A 74 26.60 -18.33 -20.35
C VAL A 74 25.58 -18.86 -21.35
N ARG A 75 25.79 -18.54 -22.63
CA ARG A 75 25.29 -19.35 -23.74
C ARG A 75 26.36 -19.39 -24.82
#